data_AF-A0A4Q6G562-F1
#
_entry.id   AF-A0A4Q6G562-F1
#
_cell.length_a   1.000
_cell.length_b   1.000
_cell.length_c   1.000
_cell.angle_alpha   90.00
_cell.angle_beta   90.00
_cell.angle_gamma   90.00
#
_symmetry.space_group_name_H-M   'P 1'
#
loop_
_entity.id
_entity.type
_entity.pdbx_description
1 polymer ?
#
loop_
_entity_poly.entity_id
_entity_poly.type
_entity_poly.pdbx_seq_one_letter_code
_entity_poly.pdbx_strand_id
1 'polypeptide(L)'
;MKDVMQNHFKVKVAGIHLAGPNSTKTTLVIMTGHLGEGNLKISGIYDRMGTVNRLFSDDRLFEVLKGEAPDRVMIDSPLSVPPCVACTRAMCPGVNACEDIAVAYMQKMVDTKGGKKKKRPMNPQTQRIWDVKEWYHWHPSLQEPTYSSNKAPLVVRSLTLQRRLNSLAIPIVLHETSIPHALSVFVEQLGLSKELAYQYRAFGVGREKRQAILRHLVDARLVSSEIPPEISATVETFCAFVAAVVAGMEQSDLVSRPENEFFRDQGWVYLPRLREEGPKEKPPLN
;
A
#
# COMPACT_ATOMS: atom_id res chain seq x y z
N MET A 1 8.60 -9.58 -38.32
CA MET A 1 8.18 -10.82 -37.65
C MET A 1 8.95 -10.97 -36.34
N LYS A 2 8.36 -10.50 -35.24
CA LYS A 2 8.54 -11.06 -33.90
C LYS A 2 7.18 -10.92 -33.23
N ASP A 3 6.29 -11.85 -33.57
CA ASP A 3 5.16 -12.20 -32.71
C ASP A 3 5.77 -12.69 -31.40
N VAL A 4 5.94 -11.75 -30.47
CA VAL A 4 6.12 -12.10 -29.07
C VAL A 4 4.76 -12.63 -28.67
N MET A 5 4.66 -13.96 -28.54
CA MET A 5 3.53 -14.63 -27.90
C MET A 5 3.19 -13.86 -26.62
N GLN A 6 2.16 -13.01 -26.68
CA GLN A 6 1.53 -12.43 -25.51
C GLN A 6 0.91 -13.61 -24.79
N ASN A 7 1.66 -14.17 -23.85
CA ASN A 7 1.10 -15.18 -22.98
C ASN A 7 0.12 -14.42 -22.08
N HIS A 8 -1.16 -14.45 -22.46
CA HIS A 8 -2.26 -13.76 -21.78
C HIS A 8 -2.51 -14.42 -20.42
N PHE A 9 -1.58 -14.28 -19.48
CA PHE A 9 -1.74 -14.82 -18.14
C PHE A 9 -2.93 -14.14 -17.48
N LYS A 10 -3.98 -14.93 -17.26
CA LYS A 10 -5.10 -14.53 -16.44
C LYS A 10 -4.62 -14.45 -15.00
N VAL A 11 -4.79 -13.30 -14.38
CA VAL A 11 -4.49 -13.09 -12.97
C VAL A 11 -5.76 -12.95 -12.16
N LYS A 12 -5.69 -13.32 -10.88
CA LYS A 12 -6.62 -12.97 -9.83
C LYS A 12 -5.85 -12.20 -8.76
N VAL A 13 -6.24 -10.96 -8.52
CA VAL A 13 -5.59 -10.09 -7.54
C VAL A 13 -6.59 -9.56 -6.53
N ALA A 14 -6.10 -9.20 -5.35
CA ALA A 14 -6.90 -8.73 -4.24
C ALA A 14 -6.34 -7.44 -3.65
N GLY A 15 -7.25 -6.59 -3.18
CA GLY A 15 -6.92 -5.37 -2.45
C GLY A 15 -7.72 -5.27 -1.17
N ILE A 16 -7.04 -4.95 -0.07
CA ILE A 16 -7.61 -4.91 1.28
C ILE A 16 -7.53 -3.48 1.82
N HIS A 17 -8.69 -2.96 2.23
CA HIS A 17 -8.74 -1.84 3.17
C HIS A 17 -9.03 -2.36 4.57
N LEU A 18 -8.06 -2.21 5.48
CA LEU A 18 -8.18 -2.65 6.85
C LEU A 18 -8.67 -1.51 7.75
N ALA A 19 -9.84 -1.69 8.36
CA ALA A 19 -10.39 -0.71 9.30
C ALA A 19 -9.92 -0.97 10.74
N GLY A 20 -10.35 -0.18 11.73
CA GLY A 20 -10.06 -0.47 13.14
C GLY A 20 -10.64 -1.83 13.60
N PRO A 21 -10.11 -2.45 14.67
CA PRO A 21 -10.51 -3.80 15.12
C PRO A 21 -12.00 -3.92 15.44
N ASN A 22 -12.62 -2.85 15.96
CA ASN A 22 -14.05 -2.79 16.28
C ASN A 22 -14.90 -2.20 15.15
N SER A 23 -14.28 -1.89 14.01
CA SER A 23 -14.97 -1.31 12.87
C SER A 23 -15.51 -2.40 11.95
N THR A 24 -16.73 -2.20 11.45
CA THR A 24 -17.29 -3.07 10.43
C THR A 24 -16.73 -2.79 9.05
N LYS A 25 -15.93 -1.74 8.86
CA LYS A 25 -15.57 -1.18 7.55
C LYS A 25 -14.36 -1.83 6.86
N THR A 26 -13.94 -3.01 7.31
CA THR A 26 -12.89 -3.75 6.58
C THR A 26 -13.49 -4.20 5.25
N THR A 27 -12.81 -3.92 4.14
CA THR A 27 -13.33 -4.18 2.79
C THR A 27 -12.27 -4.87 1.95
N LEU A 28 -12.70 -5.85 1.16
CA LEU A 28 -11.87 -6.59 0.21
C LEU A 28 -12.46 -6.48 -1.19
N VAL A 29 -11.62 -6.22 -2.17
CA VAL A 29 -11.98 -6.24 -3.61
C VAL A 29 -11.13 -7.30 -4.30
N ILE A 30 -11.78 -8.17 -5.08
CA ILE A 30 -11.13 -9.16 -5.94
C ILE A 30 -11.31 -8.71 -7.39
N MET A 31 -10.21 -8.78 -8.14
CA MET A 31 -10.19 -8.48 -9.57
C MET A 31 -9.57 -9.64 -10.34
N THR A 32 -10.07 -9.87 -11.55
CA THR A 32 -9.49 -10.83 -12.49
C THR A 32 -9.29 -10.17 -13.85
N GLY A 33 -8.27 -10.56 -14.59
CA GLY A 33 -8.04 -10.00 -15.93
C GLY A 33 -6.75 -10.49 -16.55
N HIS A 34 -6.36 -9.87 -17.66
CA HIS A 34 -5.12 -10.16 -18.38
C HIS A 34 -4.17 -8.96 -18.29
N LEU A 35 -2.96 -9.20 -17.79
CA LEU A 35 -1.96 -8.17 -17.45
C LEU A 35 -1.50 -7.30 -18.63
N GLY A 36 -1.59 -7.81 -19.86
CA GLY A 36 -1.16 -7.10 -21.08
C GLY A 36 -2.25 -6.29 -21.78
N GLU A 37 -3.52 -6.48 -21.42
CA GLU A 37 -4.63 -5.81 -22.11
C GLU A 37 -5.16 -4.60 -21.35
N GLY A 38 -4.81 -4.48 -20.06
CA GLY A 38 -5.29 -3.38 -19.23
C GLY A 38 -6.69 -3.58 -18.66
N ASN A 39 -7.12 -4.84 -18.55
CA ASN A 39 -8.53 -5.22 -18.45
C ASN A 39 -8.88 -5.85 -17.08
N LEU A 40 -8.33 -5.34 -15.97
CA LEU A 40 -8.71 -5.87 -14.66
C LEU A 40 -10.21 -5.60 -14.41
N LYS A 41 -10.99 -6.67 -14.33
CA LYS A 41 -12.43 -6.69 -14.05
C LYS A 41 -12.64 -7.01 -12.58
N ILE A 42 -13.57 -6.30 -11.95
CA ILE A 42 -13.96 -6.59 -10.57
C ILE A 42 -14.81 -7.86 -10.57
N SER A 43 -14.37 -8.90 -9.86
CA SER A 43 -15.08 -10.17 -9.75
C SER A 43 -15.74 -10.37 -8.38
N GLY A 44 -15.34 -9.59 -7.37
CA GLY A 44 -15.94 -9.67 -6.04
C GLY A 44 -15.71 -8.41 -5.22
N ILE A 45 -16.73 -7.98 -4.48
CA ILE A 45 -16.66 -6.90 -3.49
C ILE A 45 -17.23 -7.44 -2.18
N TYR A 46 -16.38 -7.55 -1.16
CA TYR A 46 -16.75 -7.94 0.18
C TYR A 46 -16.70 -6.68 1.06
N ASP A 47 -17.78 -5.90 1.02
CA ASP A 47 -17.89 -4.69 1.81
C ASP A 47 -18.33 -5.00 3.24
N ARG A 48 -17.91 -4.13 4.16
CA ARG A 48 -18.25 -4.14 5.58
C ARG A 48 -18.08 -5.51 6.25
N MET A 49 -16.89 -6.08 6.19
CA MET A 49 -16.51 -7.34 6.83
C MET A 49 -16.39 -7.20 8.36
N GLY A 50 -17.43 -6.68 9.03
CA GLY A 50 -17.50 -6.63 10.49
C GLY A 50 -17.80 -7.97 11.14
N THR A 51 -17.87 -7.95 12.46
CA THR A 51 -18.21 -9.13 13.26
C THR A 51 -19.63 -9.62 12.93
N VAL A 52 -19.75 -10.86 12.48
CA VAL A 52 -21.03 -11.53 12.22
C VAL A 52 -20.98 -12.87 12.93
N ASN A 53 -22.01 -13.18 13.74
CA ASN A 53 -22.12 -14.47 14.45
C ASN A 53 -20.86 -14.88 15.24
N ARG A 54 -20.21 -13.91 15.91
CA ARG A 54 -18.95 -14.08 16.69
C ARG A 54 -17.66 -14.27 15.89
N LEU A 55 -17.70 -14.31 14.56
CA LEU A 55 -16.48 -14.31 13.73
C LEU A 55 -15.91 -12.90 13.65
N PHE A 56 -14.63 -12.71 13.99
CA PHE A 56 -13.97 -11.42 13.84
C PHE A 56 -13.78 -11.09 12.35
N SER A 57 -13.64 -9.80 12.05
CA SER A 57 -13.38 -9.30 10.69
C SER A 57 -12.19 -9.99 10.03
N ASP A 58 -11.11 -10.24 10.78
CA ASP A 58 -9.91 -10.94 10.31
C ASP A 58 -10.15 -12.42 10.01
N ASP A 59 -11.06 -13.10 10.73
CA ASP A 59 -11.44 -14.48 10.43
C ASP A 59 -12.16 -14.57 9.09
N ARG A 60 -13.11 -13.67 8.87
CA ARG A 60 -13.85 -13.61 7.60
C ARG A 60 -12.91 -13.29 6.44
N LEU A 61 -11.99 -12.35 6.64
CA LEU A 61 -11.00 -11.98 5.62
C LEU A 61 -10.08 -13.16 5.28
N PHE A 62 -9.61 -13.90 6.29
CA PHE A 62 -8.82 -15.11 6.10
C PHE A 62 -9.58 -16.17 5.28
N GLU A 63 -10.83 -16.49 5.64
CA GLU A 63 -11.61 -17.50 4.90
C GLU A 63 -11.90 -17.09 3.46
N VAL A 64 -12.21 -15.81 3.20
CA VAL A 64 -12.41 -15.33 1.82
C VAL A 64 -11.11 -15.40 1.02
N LEU A 65 -9.98 -14.94 1.56
CA LEU A 65 -8.69 -15.01 0.85
C LEU A 65 -8.26 -16.45 0.57
N LYS A 66 -8.49 -17.36 1.52
CA LYS A 66 -8.25 -18.79 1.35
C LYS A 66 -9.12 -19.39 0.25
N GLY A 67 -10.40 -19.04 0.20
CA GLY A 67 -11.33 -19.53 -0.83
C GLY A 67 -11.07 -18.94 -2.22
N GLU A 68 -10.71 -17.66 -2.27
CA GLU A 68 -10.40 -16.98 -3.54
C GLU A 68 -9.03 -17.34 -4.09
N ALA A 69 -8.05 -17.61 -3.23
CA ALA A 69 -6.65 -17.91 -3.58
C ALA A 69 -6.08 -16.93 -4.64
N PRO A 70 -6.05 -15.61 -4.37
CA PRO A 70 -5.49 -14.64 -5.30
C PRO A 70 -3.98 -14.82 -5.48
N ASP A 71 -3.49 -14.56 -6.70
CA ASP A 71 -2.08 -14.59 -7.06
C ASP A 71 -1.27 -13.49 -6.34
N ARG A 72 -1.93 -12.34 -6.09
CA ARG A 72 -1.34 -11.22 -5.36
C ARG A 72 -2.36 -10.50 -4.49
N VAL A 73 -1.94 -10.11 -3.29
CA VAL A 73 -2.75 -9.33 -2.34
C VAL A 73 -2.00 -8.07 -1.91
N MET A 74 -2.62 -6.91 -2.10
CA MET A 74 -2.15 -5.64 -1.54
C MET A 74 -3.03 -5.20 -0.37
N ILE A 75 -2.43 -4.59 0.65
CA ILE A 75 -3.13 -4.09 1.84
C ILE A 75 -2.75 -2.64 2.14
N ASP A 76 -3.76 -1.80 2.45
CA ASP A 76 -3.60 -0.40 2.90
C ASP A 76 -3.27 -0.32 4.41
N SER A 77 -2.26 -1.08 4.84
CA SER A 77 -1.81 -1.09 6.22
C SER A 77 -0.37 -1.61 6.34
N PRO A 78 0.43 -1.09 7.28
CA PRO A 78 1.78 -1.56 7.46
C PRO A 78 1.89 -3.05 7.79
N LEU A 79 2.82 -3.73 7.11
CA LEU A 79 3.16 -5.15 7.33
C LEU A 79 4.44 -5.34 8.15
N SER A 80 4.95 -4.27 8.75
CA SER A 80 6.10 -4.29 9.66
C SER A 80 5.96 -3.20 10.70
N VAL A 81 6.67 -3.38 11.82
CA VAL A 81 6.74 -2.41 12.91
C VAL A 81 8.01 -1.56 12.79
N PRO A 82 8.05 -0.37 13.39
CA PRO A 82 9.28 0.41 13.56
C PRO A 82 10.38 -0.39 14.28
N PRO A 83 11.67 -0.09 14.05
CA PRO A 83 12.77 -0.86 14.61
C PRO A 83 12.78 -0.89 16.15
N CYS A 84 12.40 0.20 16.82
CA CYS A 84 12.32 0.19 18.29
C CYS A 84 11.15 -0.66 18.83
N VAL A 85 10.08 -0.85 18.05
CA VAL A 85 8.96 -1.72 18.42
C VAL A 85 9.31 -3.20 18.19
N ALA A 86 10.14 -3.50 17.19
CA ALA A 86 10.68 -4.85 16.95
C ALA A 86 11.82 -5.23 17.91
N CYS A 87 12.39 -4.28 18.64
CA CYS A 87 13.58 -4.49 19.46
C CYS A 87 13.33 -5.49 20.60
N THR A 88 14.23 -6.45 20.75
CA THR A 88 14.19 -7.50 21.79
C THR A 88 15.25 -7.32 22.88
N ARG A 89 16.05 -6.24 22.83
CA ARG A 89 17.10 -5.97 23.82
C ARG A 89 16.49 -5.77 25.22
N ALA A 90 17.12 -6.36 26.23
CA ALA A 90 16.69 -6.20 27.63
C ALA A 90 16.88 -4.76 28.15
N MET A 91 17.94 -4.08 27.70
CA MET A 91 18.25 -2.70 28.07
C MET A 91 18.43 -1.86 26.80
N CYS A 92 17.63 -0.80 26.69
CA CYS A 92 17.72 0.13 25.56
C CYS A 92 18.78 1.21 25.86
N PRO A 93 19.81 1.37 25.01
CA PRO A 93 20.82 2.42 25.19
C PRO A 93 20.29 3.84 24.86
N GLY A 94 19.05 3.95 24.37
CA GLY A 94 18.48 5.17 23.81
C GLY A 94 18.82 5.34 22.33
N VAL A 95 18.04 6.18 21.63
CA VAL A 95 18.13 6.33 20.17
C VAL A 95 19.52 6.74 19.72
N ASN A 96 20.11 7.77 20.35
CA ASN A 96 21.41 8.33 19.93
C ASN A 96 22.60 7.37 20.09
N ALA A 97 22.50 6.38 20.97
CA ALA A 97 23.53 5.37 21.21
C ALA A 97 23.11 3.99 20.70
N CYS A 98 22.05 3.91 19.89
CA CYS A 98 21.55 2.64 19.38
C CYS A 98 22.35 2.17 18.16
N GLU A 99 23.04 1.05 18.30
CA GLU A 99 23.78 0.39 17.21
C GLU A 99 22.91 -0.51 16.31
N ASP A 100 21.59 -0.50 16.48
CA ASP A 100 20.70 -1.19 15.55
C ASP A 100 20.84 -0.59 14.14
N ILE A 101 21.05 -1.45 13.13
CA ILE A 101 21.36 -1.02 11.77
C ILE A 101 20.26 -0.13 11.17
N ALA A 102 18.99 -0.41 11.46
CA ALA A 102 17.88 0.38 10.95
C ALA A 102 17.84 1.76 11.61
N VAL A 103 18.04 1.82 12.94
CA VAL A 103 18.09 3.08 13.68
C VAL A 103 19.27 3.94 13.23
N ALA A 104 20.47 3.36 13.12
CA ALA A 104 21.67 4.07 12.64
C ALA A 104 21.50 4.57 11.19
N TYR A 105 20.89 3.76 10.33
CA TYR A 105 20.58 4.17 8.95
C TYR A 105 19.61 5.36 8.90
N MET A 106 18.54 5.32 9.69
CA MET A 106 17.59 6.43 9.79
C MET A 106 18.25 7.72 10.29
N GLN A 107 19.16 7.63 11.28
CA GLN A 107 19.89 8.80 11.79
C GLN A 107 20.74 9.42 10.68
N LYS A 108 21.50 8.59 9.97
CA LYS A 108 22.30 9.03 8.83
C LYS A 108 21.45 9.72 7.75
N MET A 109 20.23 9.24 7.47
CA MET A 109 19.32 9.89 6.52
C MET A 109 18.90 11.30 6.97
N VAL A 110 18.66 11.52 8.26
CA VAL A 110 18.31 12.85 8.79
C VAL A 110 19.52 13.77 8.84
N ASP A 111 20.71 13.23 9.10
CA ASP A 111 21.95 14.00 9.17
C ASP A 111 22.38 14.51 7.79
N THR A 112 22.32 13.65 6.78
CA THR A 112 22.67 13.94 5.38
C THR A 112 21.68 14.88 4.69
N LYS A 113 20.43 14.98 5.15
CA LYS A 113 19.47 15.99 4.68
C LYS A 113 19.81 17.36 5.28
N GLY A 114 20.89 17.96 4.80
CA GLY A 114 21.28 19.35 5.04
C GLY A 114 20.44 20.32 4.21
N GLY A 115 19.90 21.38 4.83
CA GLY A 115 19.14 22.42 4.15
C GLY A 115 18.49 23.42 5.12
N LYS A 116 18.01 24.56 4.60
CA LYS A 116 17.38 25.65 5.40
C LYS A 116 16.06 25.25 6.09
N LYS A 117 15.45 24.12 5.74
CA LYS A 117 14.21 23.64 6.39
C LYS A 117 14.57 22.91 7.69
N LYS A 118 13.87 23.25 8.78
CA LYS A 118 14.06 22.67 10.11
C LYS A 118 14.08 21.15 10.01
N LYS A 119 15.20 20.51 10.38
CA LYS A 119 15.31 19.05 10.48
C LYS A 119 14.22 18.58 11.45
N ARG A 120 13.19 17.89 10.94
CA ARG A 120 12.27 17.17 11.82
C ARG A 120 13.03 15.97 12.37
N PRO A 121 13.02 15.76 13.69
CA PRO A 121 13.68 14.58 14.26
C PRO A 121 12.97 13.33 13.72
N MET A 122 13.77 12.30 13.37
CA MET A 122 13.22 10.96 13.21
C MET A 122 12.75 10.43 14.56
N ASN A 123 11.77 9.54 14.52
CA ASN A 123 11.24 8.85 15.68
C ASN A 123 11.18 7.34 15.37
N PRO A 124 12.24 6.56 15.71
CA PRO A 124 12.30 5.13 15.41
C PRO A 124 11.31 4.28 16.23
N GLN A 125 10.61 4.89 17.20
CA GLN A 125 9.50 4.27 17.91
C GLN A 125 8.19 4.28 17.11
N THR A 126 8.04 5.18 16.13
CA THR A 126 6.81 5.32 15.34
C THR A 126 7.02 5.25 13.83
N GLN A 127 8.25 5.44 13.37
CA GLN A 127 8.63 5.49 11.95
C GLN A 127 9.50 4.29 11.55
N ARG A 128 9.25 3.76 10.35
CA ARG A 128 10.16 2.85 9.65
C ARG A 128 11.18 3.63 8.80
N ILE A 129 12.15 2.90 8.26
CA ILE A 129 13.09 3.45 7.27
C ILE A 129 12.34 4.06 6.09
N TRP A 130 11.32 3.36 5.57
CA TRP A 130 10.49 3.85 4.48
C TRP A 130 9.87 5.21 4.80
N ASP A 131 9.28 5.36 6.00
CA ASP A 131 8.66 6.61 6.42
C ASP A 131 9.66 7.77 6.40
N VAL A 132 10.86 7.58 6.95
CA VAL A 132 11.90 8.62 7.02
C VAL A 132 12.46 8.96 5.64
N LYS A 133 12.65 7.94 4.79
CA LYS A 133 13.11 8.11 3.40
C LYS A 133 12.13 8.99 2.63
N GLU A 134 10.85 8.60 2.67
CA GLU A 134 9.76 9.20 1.92
C GLU A 134 9.27 10.53 2.51
N TRP A 135 9.50 10.78 3.80
CA TRP A 135 8.94 11.90 4.57
C TRP A 135 9.01 13.26 3.87
N TYR A 136 10.12 13.53 3.17
CA TYR A 136 10.38 14.84 2.56
C TYR A 136 9.94 14.95 1.10
N HIS A 137 9.58 13.83 0.46
CA HIS A 137 9.10 13.80 -0.91
C HIS A 137 7.59 14.12 -0.98
N TRP A 138 6.86 13.81 0.08
CA TRP A 138 5.40 13.91 0.11
C TRP A 138 4.89 15.17 0.79
N HIS A 139 3.69 15.59 0.38
CA HIS A 139 2.96 16.68 1.01
C HIS A 139 2.75 16.39 2.51
N PRO A 140 2.80 17.40 3.41
CA PRO A 140 2.68 17.18 4.86
C PRO A 140 1.46 16.40 5.33
N SER A 141 0.34 16.47 4.60
CA SER A 141 -0.88 15.70 4.92
C SER A 141 -0.73 14.19 4.70
N LEU A 142 0.32 13.74 4.00
CA LEU A 142 0.62 12.34 3.73
C LEU A 142 1.69 11.77 4.68
N GLN A 143 2.31 12.63 5.49
CA GLN A 143 3.39 12.28 6.42
C GLN A 143 2.84 11.70 7.73
N GLU A 144 2.06 10.62 7.66
CA GLU A 144 1.60 9.87 8.83
C GLU A 144 2.62 8.74 9.15
N PRO A 145 3.17 8.66 10.38
CA PRO A 145 4.07 7.57 10.77
C PRO A 145 3.39 6.19 10.71
N THR A 146 4.15 5.15 10.38
CA THR A 146 3.71 3.76 10.33
C THR A 146 3.00 3.30 11.61
N TYR A 147 3.47 3.73 12.77
CA TYR A 147 2.95 3.32 14.07
C TYR A 147 2.34 4.50 14.83
N SER A 148 1.55 5.32 14.13
CA SER A 148 0.71 6.35 14.73
C SER A 148 -0.40 5.73 15.60
N SER A 149 -1.11 6.55 16.39
CA SER A 149 -2.28 6.12 17.17
C SER A 149 -3.37 5.46 16.30
N ASN A 150 -3.50 5.88 15.05
CA ASN A 150 -4.51 5.36 14.12
C ASN A 150 -4.01 4.11 13.38
N LYS A 151 -2.70 3.99 13.14
CA LYS A 151 -2.10 2.91 12.36
C LYS A 151 -1.65 1.72 13.21
N ALA A 152 -1.22 1.93 14.45
CA ALA A 152 -0.70 0.86 15.30
C ALA A 152 -1.65 -0.36 15.44
N PRO A 153 -2.98 -0.18 15.66
CA PRO A 153 -3.90 -1.33 15.68
C PRO A 153 -3.98 -2.06 14.33
N LEU A 154 -3.85 -1.33 13.20
CA LEU A 154 -3.88 -1.91 11.86
C LEU A 154 -2.62 -2.72 11.57
N VAL A 155 -1.45 -2.27 12.07
CA VAL A 155 -0.20 -3.03 11.96
C VAL A 155 -0.32 -4.38 12.66
N VAL A 156 -0.84 -4.41 13.90
CA VAL A 156 -1.05 -5.65 14.65
C VAL A 156 -2.00 -6.59 13.91
N ARG A 157 -3.13 -6.08 13.40
CA ARG A 157 -4.07 -6.87 12.61
C ARG A 157 -3.45 -7.42 11.32
N SER A 158 -2.69 -6.60 10.60
CA SER A 158 -2.03 -6.99 9.34
C SER A 158 -0.99 -8.08 9.56
N LEU A 159 -0.16 -7.95 10.60
CA LEU A 159 0.81 -8.96 10.99
C LEU A 159 0.14 -10.27 11.43
N THR A 160 -0.96 -10.17 12.18
CA THR A 160 -1.74 -11.34 12.61
C THR A 160 -2.36 -12.07 11.42
N LEU A 161 -2.95 -11.32 10.48
CA LEU A 161 -3.49 -11.87 9.23
C LEU A 161 -2.39 -12.53 8.40
N GLN A 162 -1.24 -11.87 8.20
CA GLN A 162 -0.10 -12.44 7.47
C GLN A 162 0.38 -13.75 8.09
N ARG A 163 0.50 -13.83 9.42
CA ARG A 163 0.90 -15.07 10.11
C ARG A 163 -0.07 -16.22 9.84
N ARG A 164 -1.38 -15.95 9.83
CA ARG A 164 -2.40 -16.96 9.52
C ARG A 164 -2.37 -17.38 8.06
N LEU A 165 -2.24 -16.44 7.14
CA LEU A 165 -2.12 -16.75 5.71
C LEU A 165 -0.86 -17.56 5.40
N ASN A 166 0.23 -17.34 6.14
CA ASN A 166 1.46 -18.13 6.04
C ASN A 166 1.31 -19.58 6.54
N SER A 167 0.29 -19.89 7.35
CA SER A 167 0.04 -21.25 7.84
C SER A 167 -0.82 -22.08 6.89
N LEU A 168 -1.22 -21.54 5.73
CA LEU A 168 -1.90 -22.30 4.68
C LEU A 168 -0.91 -23.24 4.00
N ALA A 169 -1.42 -24.33 3.42
CA ALA A 169 -0.60 -25.27 2.63
C ALA A 169 0.09 -24.58 1.45
N ILE A 170 -0.60 -23.61 0.83
CA ILE A 170 -0.04 -22.66 -0.11
C ILE A 170 -0.13 -21.28 0.55
N PRO A 171 0.98 -20.73 1.07
CA PRO A 171 0.99 -19.43 1.73
C PRO A 171 0.52 -18.31 0.83
N ILE A 172 -0.33 -17.43 1.36
CA ILE A 172 -0.70 -16.17 0.71
C ILE A 172 0.13 -15.04 1.33
N VAL A 173 0.96 -14.38 0.52
CA VAL A 173 1.81 -13.27 0.95
C VAL A 173 1.08 -11.94 0.71
N LEU A 174 0.94 -11.14 1.76
CA LEU A 174 0.44 -9.78 1.67
C LEU A 174 1.58 -8.84 1.28
N HIS A 175 1.25 -7.84 0.48
CA HIS A 175 2.15 -6.76 0.09
C HIS A 175 1.54 -5.43 0.53
N GLU A 176 2.38 -4.52 1.00
CA GLU A 176 1.89 -3.25 1.52
C GLU A 176 1.80 -2.21 0.40
N THR A 177 0.69 -1.48 0.37
CA THR A 177 0.60 -0.23 -0.40
C THR A 177 0.05 0.87 0.50
N SER A 178 0.25 2.13 0.10
CA SER A 178 -0.33 3.27 0.79
C SER A 178 -1.25 4.00 -0.16
N ILE A 179 -2.56 3.97 0.11
CA ILE A 179 -3.55 4.55 -0.82
C ILE A 179 -3.35 6.05 -1.04
N PRO A 180 -3.09 6.89 -0.02
CA PRO A 180 -2.84 8.30 -0.24
C PRO A 180 -1.61 8.57 -1.14
N HIS A 181 -0.55 7.78 -1.00
CA HIS A 181 0.66 7.90 -1.83
C HIS A 181 0.42 7.36 -3.24
N ALA A 182 -0.21 6.18 -3.38
CA ALA A 182 -0.54 5.58 -4.67
C ALA A 182 -1.43 6.51 -5.51
N LEU A 183 -2.44 7.13 -4.89
CA LEU A 183 -3.30 8.12 -5.57
C LEU A 183 -2.54 9.37 -5.98
N SER A 184 -1.60 9.85 -5.15
CA SER A 184 -0.76 11.00 -5.49
C SER A 184 0.11 10.69 -6.71
N VAL A 185 0.68 9.48 -6.77
CA VAL A 185 1.45 8.98 -7.92
C VAL A 185 0.58 8.84 -9.17
N PHE A 186 -0.60 8.23 -9.07
CA PHE A 186 -1.52 8.11 -10.20
C PHE A 186 -1.89 9.48 -10.76
N VAL A 187 -2.31 10.40 -9.90
CA VAL A 187 -2.73 11.75 -10.29
C VAL A 187 -1.58 12.51 -10.97
N GLU A 188 -0.35 12.40 -10.45
CA GLU A 188 0.83 13.01 -11.07
C GLU A 188 1.15 12.40 -12.44
N GLN A 189 1.24 11.08 -12.54
CA GLN A 189 1.62 10.38 -13.77
C GLN A 189 0.54 10.46 -14.87
N LEU A 190 -0.72 10.68 -14.49
CA LEU A 190 -1.83 10.92 -15.42
C LEU A 190 -2.03 12.41 -15.74
N GLY A 191 -1.22 13.32 -15.17
CA GLY A 191 -1.32 14.76 -15.43
C GLY A 191 -2.60 15.40 -14.87
N LEU A 192 -3.12 14.88 -13.77
CA LEU A 192 -4.38 15.30 -13.15
C LEU A 192 -4.16 16.29 -12.00
N SER A 193 -5.24 16.93 -11.55
CA SER A 193 -5.21 17.83 -10.39
C SER A 193 -4.90 17.07 -9.10
N LYS A 194 -3.91 17.55 -8.33
CA LYS A 194 -3.53 17.03 -7.00
C LYS A 194 -4.70 16.98 -6.02
N GLU A 195 -5.71 17.81 -6.20
CA GLU A 195 -6.91 17.80 -5.37
C GLU A 195 -7.66 16.46 -5.41
N LEU A 196 -7.61 15.73 -6.54
CA LEU A 196 -8.22 14.41 -6.65
C LEU A 196 -7.64 13.45 -5.58
N ALA A 197 -6.31 13.46 -5.42
CA ALA A 197 -5.62 12.60 -4.44
C ALA A 197 -5.82 13.05 -2.99
N TYR A 198 -6.05 14.34 -2.73
CA TYR A 198 -6.19 14.86 -1.37
C TYR A 198 -7.63 14.90 -0.86
N GLN A 199 -8.60 15.06 -1.76
CA GLN A 199 -10.01 15.25 -1.39
C GLN A 199 -10.87 13.99 -1.59
N TYR A 200 -10.31 12.86 -2.03
CA TYR A 200 -11.09 11.62 -2.21
C TYR A 200 -11.79 11.12 -0.94
N ARG A 201 -11.31 11.52 0.24
CA ARG A 201 -11.93 11.23 1.55
C ARG A 201 -12.81 12.35 2.09
N ALA A 202 -12.83 13.52 1.45
CA ALA A 202 -13.54 14.69 1.96
C ALA A 202 -15.06 14.47 1.94
N PHE A 203 -15.73 14.96 2.99
CA PHE A 203 -17.18 14.97 3.04
C PHE A 203 -17.77 15.87 1.95
N GLY A 204 -18.92 15.48 1.37
CA GLY A 204 -19.56 16.21 0.27
C GLY A 204 -18.95 15.94 -1.11
N VAL A 205 -17.65 16.16 -1.29
CA VAL A 205 -17.00 16.09 -2.62
C VAL A 205 -16.27 14.78 -2.91
N GLY A 206 -15.97 13.97 -1.89
CA GLY A 206 -15.08 12.80 -2.05
C GLY A 206 -15.58 11.76 -3.05
N ARG A 207 -16.91 11.55 -3.15
CA ARG A 207 -17.49 10.60 -4.11
C ARG A 207 -17.20 10.99 -5.56
N GLU A 208 -17.37 12.27 -5.89
CA GLU A 208 -17.09 12.80 -7.22
C GLU A 208 -15.60 12.66 -7.57
N LYS A 209 -14.71 12.95 -6.62
CA LYS A 209 -13.27 12.80 -6.79
C LYS A 209 -12.90 11.33 -7.04
N ARG A 210 -13.49 10.38 -6.31
CA ARG A 210 -13.30 8.94 -6.55
C ARG A 210 -13.80 8.52 -7.93
N GLN A 211 -14.97 8.98 -8.35
CA GLN A 211 -15.50 8.70 -9.70
C GLN A 211 -14.65 9.30 -10.81
N ALA A 212 -14.06 10.48 -10.61
CA ALA A 212 -13.13 11.07 -11.56
C ALA A 212 -11.85 10.23 -11.67
N ILE A 213 -11.28 9.78 -10.55
CA ILE A 213 -10.11 8.89 -10.54
C ILE A 213 -10.43 7.58 -11.28
N LEU A 214 -11.57 6.95 -11.02
CA LEU A 214 -11.97 5.70 -11.70
C LEU A 214 -12.02 5.86 -13.22
N ARG A 215 -12.62 6.95 -13.71
CA ARG A 215 -12.66 7.25 -15.15
C ARG A 215 -11.27 7.32 -15.76
N HIS A 216 -10.34 8.00 -15.10
CA HIS A 216 -8.97 8.08 -15.60
C HIS A 216 -8.20 6.76 -15.54
N LEU A 217 -8.49 5.89 -14.56
CA LEU A 217 -7.90 4.53 -14.52
C LEU A 217 -8.46 3.64 -15.65
N VAL A 218 -9.73 3.82 -16.03
CA VAL A 218 -10.32 3.18 -17.23
C VAL A 218 -9.66 3.71 -18.50
N ASP A 219 -9.55 5.03 -18.65
CA ASP A 219 -8.94 5.67 -19.82
C ASP A 219 -7.48 5.23 -20.00
N ALA A 220 -6.76 5.07 -18.89
CA ALA A 220 -5.39 4.55 -18.86
C ALA A 220 -5.30 3.03 -19.09
N ARG A 221 -6.43 2.34 -19.29
CA ARG A 221 -6.52 0.87 -19.42
C ARG A 221 -5.81 0.15 -18.26
N LEU A 222 -6.09 0.57 -17.03
CA LEU A 222 -5.64 -0.18 -15.85
C LEU A 222 -6.75 -1.10 -15.35
N VAL A 223 -8.00 -0.75 -15.64
CA VAL A 223 -9.20 -1.46 -15.23
C VAL A 223 -10.24 -1.44 -16.36
N SER A 224 -11.12 -2.43 -16.36
CA SER A 224 -12.26 -2.49 -17.28
C SER A 224 -13.21 -1.30 -17.11
N SER A 225 -13.90 -0.91 -18.18
CA SER A 225 -14.95 0.13 -18.15
C SER A 225 -16.19 -0.27 -17.35
N GLU A 226 -16.40 -1.57 -17.15
CA GLU A 226 -17.48 -2.13 -16.32
C GLU A 226 -17.13 -2.04 -14.83
N ILE A 227 -17.25 -0.84 -14.24
CA ILE A 227 -17.00 -0.60 -12.82
C ILE A 227 -18.33 -0.47 -12.06
N PRO A 228 -18.62 -1.38 -11.11
CA PRO A 228 -19.79 -1.27 -10.24
C PRO A 228 -19.79 0.06 -9.46
N PRO A 229 -20.95 0.75 -9.34
CA PRO A 229 -21.03 2.04 -8.66
C PRO A 229 -20.60 1.99 -7.19
N GLU A 230 -20.69 0.82 -6.55
CA GLU A 230 -20.28 0.51 -5.18
C GLU A 230 -18.80 0.84 -4.92
N ILE A 231 -17.94 0.71 -5.94
CA ILE A 231 -16.51 1.02 -5.82
C ILE A 231 -16.26 2.46 -5.39
N SER A 232 -17.06 3.39 -5.90
CA SER A 232 -16.96 4.82 -5.58
C SER A 232 -17.81 5.23 -4.37
N ALA A 233 -18.71 4.36 -3.91
CA ALA A 233 -19.74 4.70 -2.94
C ALA A 233 -19.14 5.07 -1.58
N THR A 234 -18.19 4.26 -1.09
CA THR A 234 -17.51 4.46 0.20
C THR A 234 -16.02 4.72 -0.01
N VAL A 235 -15.37 5.28 1.02
CA VAL A 235 -13.91 5.46 0.97
C VAL A 235 -13.22 4.11 1.07
N GLU A 236 -13.78 3.21 1.87
CA GLU A 236 -13.21 1.92 2.21
C GLU A 236 -13.19 0.98 1.00
N THR A 237 -14.30 0.88 0.25
CA THR A 237 -14.35 0.10 -0.99
C THR A 237 -13.40 0.68 -2.05
N PHE A 238 -13.33 2.01 -2.16
CA PHE A 238 -12.41 2.64 -3.09
C PHE A 238 -10.94 2.40 -2.73
N CYS A 239 -10.57 2.48 -1.46
CA CYS A 239 -9.23 2.15 -1.00
C CYS A 239 -8.87 0.69 -1.31
N ALA A 240 -9.77 -0.25 -1.02
CA ALA A 240 -9.59 -1.66 -1.34
C ALA A 240 -9.43 -1.89 -2.85
N PHE A 241 -10.23 -1.20 -3.67
CA PHE A 241 -10.10 -1.21 -5.13
C PHE A 241 -8.74 -0.69 -5.59
N VAL A 242 -8.28 0.48 -5.10
CA VAL A 242 -6.97 1.03 -5.48
C VAL A 242 -5.84 0.08 -5.08
N ALA A 243 -5.92 -0.57 -3.91
CA ALA A 243 -4.98 -1.62 -3.54
C ALA A 243 -4.99 -2.78 -4.55
N ALA A 244 -6.18 -3.24 -4.99
CA ALA A 244 -6.30 -4.32 -5.96
C ALA A 244 -5.70 -3.95 -7.34
N VAL A 245 -5.87 -2.70 -7.77
CA VAL A 245 -5.20 -2.18 -8.98
C VAL A 245 -3.68 -2.23 -8.81
N VAL A 246 -3.15 -1.77 -7.68
CA VAL A 246 -1.70 -1.86 -7.39
C VAL A 246 -1.22 -3.32 -7.37
N ALA A 247 -2.03 -4.25 -6.88
CA ALA A 247 -1.72 -5.68 -6.90
C ALA A 247 -1.60 -6.23 -8.33
N GLY A 248 -2.51 -5.84 -9.22
CA GLY A 248 -2.43 -6.18 -10.64
C GLY A 248 -1.23 -5.53 -11.33
N MET A 249 -0.92 -4.27 -11.02
CA MET A 249 0.27 -3.60 -11.54
C MET A 249 1.57 -4.28 -11.09
N GLU A 250 1.62 -4.80 -9.86
CA GLU A 250 2.79 -5.51 -9.36
C GLU A 250 3.09 -6.78 -10.16
N GLN A 251 2.05 -7.49 -10.60
CA GLN A 251 2.18 -8.66 -11.45
C GLN A 251 2.73 -8.32 -12.85
N SER A 252 2.53 -7.07 -13.31
CA SER A 252 3.09 -6.54 -14.55
C SER A 252 4.41 -5.78 -14.37
N ASP A 253 5.02 -5.81 -13.19
CA ASP A 253 6.21 -5.02 -12.84
C ASP A 253 6.05 -3.49 -12.99
N LEU A 254 4.81 -3.01 -12.91
CA LEU A 254 4.45 -1.59 -13.01
C LEU A 254 4.35 -0.93 -11.63
N VAL A 255 5.23 -1.31 -10.69
CA VAL A 255 5.28 -0.74 -9.33
C VAL A 255 6.72 -0.45 -8.91
N SER A 256 6.87 0.39 -7.89
CA SER A 256 8.16 0.62 -7.24
C SER A 256 8.70 -0.67 -6.62
N ARG A 257 10.01 -0.89 -6.76
CA ARG A 257 10.72 -2.03 -6.18
C ARG A 257 11.68 -1.57 -5.09
N PRO A 258 11.88 -2.36 -4.02
CA PRO A 258 12.92 -2.07 -3.04
C PRO A 258 14.29 -2.12 -3.71
N GLU A 259 15.21 -1.25 -3.30
CA GLU A 259 16.56 -1.18 -3.89
C GLU A 259 17.38 -2.43 -3.58
N ASN A 260 17.10 -3.10 -2.46
CA ASN A 260 17.75 -4.30 -2.00
C ASN A 260 16.89 -5.00 -0.92
N GLU A 261 17.36 -6.15 -0.43
CA GLU A 261 16.67 -6.96 0.58
C GLU A 261 16.49 -6.21 1.90
N PHE A 262 17.47 -5.37 2.30
CA PHE A 262 17.36 -4.57 3.50
C PHE A 262 16.13 -3.67 3.48
N PHE A 263 15.84 -2.96 2.38
CA PHE A 263 14.61 -2.15 2.30
C PHE A 263 13.33 -2.98 2.26
N ARG A 264 13.38 -4.17 1.65
CA ARG A 264 12.24 -5.09 1.61
C ARG A 264 11.87 -5.54 3.02
N ASP A 265 12.86 -5.98 3.79
CA ASP A 265 12.70 -6.53 5.14
C ASP A 265 12.30 -5.47 6.16
N GLN A 266 12.59 -4.19 5.88
CA GLN A 266 12.22 -3.04 6.69
C GLN A 266 10.81 -2.48 6.36
N GLY A 267 10.04 -3.17 5.52
CA GLY A 267 8.66 -2.81 5.20
C GLY A 267 8.51 -1.94 3.97
N TRP A 268 8.73 -2.53 2.80
CA TRP A 268 8.54 -1.82 1.53
C TRP A 268 7.07 -1.53 1.22
N VAL A 269 6.79 -0.32 0.75
CA VAL A 269 5.48 0.10 0.26
C VAL A 269 5.52 0.19 -1.26
N TYR A 270 4.67 -0.62 -1.91
CA TYR A 270 4.54 -0.66 -3.36
C TYR A 270 3.69 0.51 -3.85
N LEU A 271 4.24 1.30 -4.77
CA LEU A 271 3.57 2.45 -5.41
C LEU A 271 3.52 2.26 -6.93
N PRO A 272 2.49 2.76 -7.63
CA PRO A 272 2.36 2.63 -9.09
C PRO A 272 3.53 3.22 -9.90
N ARG A 273 3.78 2.66 -11.09
CA ARG A 273 4.69 3.20 -12.10
C ARG A 273 4.09 3.03 -13.49
N LEU A 274 3.37 4.04 -13.96
CA LEU A 274 2.76 4.13 -15.30
C LEU A 274 3.72 4.64 -16.38
N ARG A 275 4.78 5.36 -15.98
CA ARG A 275 5.81 5.85 -16.89
C ARG A 275 7.13 5.26 -16.45
N GLU A 276 7.95 4.82 -17.41
CA GLU A 276 9.35 4.55 -17.12
C GLU A 276 9.97 5.85 -16.60
N GLU A 277 10.41 5.84 -15.35
CA GLU A 277 11.33 6.86 -14.89
C GLU A 277 12.59 6.65 -15.73
N GLY A 278 12.93 7.61 -16.59
CA GLY A 278 14.24 7.64 -17.24
C GLY A 278 15.34 7.46 -16.18
N PRO A 279 16.52 6.93 -16.55
CA PRO A 279 17.56 6.59 -15.59
C PRO A 279 17.79 7.77 -14.63
N LYS A 280 17.46 7.56 -13.35
CA LYS A 280 17.77 8.54 -12.31
C LYS A 280 19.28 8.66 -12.30
N GLU A 281 19.82 9.80 -12.72
CA GLU A 281 21.23 10.12 -12.55
C GLU A 281 21.58 9.81 -11.10
N LYS A 282 22.52 8.87 -10.91
CA LYS A 282 23.00 8.56 -9.57
C LYS A 282 23.48 9.89 -8.99
N PRO A 283 23.02 10.31 -7.81
CA PRO A 283 23.59 11.47 -7.17
C PRO A 283 25.10 11.25 -7.07
N PRO A 284 25.92 12.28 -7.33
CA PRO A 284 27.36 12.14 -7.25
C PRO A 284 27.70 11.58 -5.86
N LEU A 285 28.46 10.48 -5.87
CA LEU A 285 29.07 9.95 -4.65
C LEU A 285 30.06 11.02 -4.17
N ASN A 286 29.68 11.74 -3.12
CA ASN A 286 30.60 12.56 -2.33
C ASN A 286 31.13 11.73 -1.17
#